data_AF-A0A7D8UYG0-F1
#
_entry.id   AF-A0A7D8UYG0-F1
#
_cell.length_a   1.000
_cell.length_b   1.000
_cell.length_c   1.000
_cell.angle_alpha   90.00
_cell.angle_beta   90.00
_cell.angle_gamma   90.00
#
_symmetry.space_group_name_H-M   'P 1'
#
loop_
_entity.id
_entity.type
_entity.pdbx_description
1 polymer ?
#
loop_
_entity_poly.entity_id
_entity_poly.type
_entity_poly.pdbx_seq_one_letter_code
_entity_poly.pdbx_strand_id
1 'polypeptide(L)'
;MYLFSISPSQALAFLSFLLSLPIGSCADDGLELETSTSDGPRCTSDKSAGIGVQFKTAAIVFRRVSGECHEQSILTSQKKVVARRGLGQSWALTADTQMDTDVLDAEYIIDGRVVKIGSGDAGKAAAAIATDLAAWDSSTKMNRNSFDIDQGTCNRWTITTPDVGKDFEDILWSPSVTAPLPLEAISDLFVKNTAHQAHALLPEVKGQGMRCLASRWMISVTKDFFQSSPNGISSTAVKDDVLGFFSLVISYAKAARSFNVDESLKMSITIMPRTDFTTIFTQVKGVVPGDLYDLVKVLACYKNDGTNVVPPGQPQTLKVSDWIRGIQGGNVPDRLTTLDRLIDSSIGGFGTALENLHGTSTRAVPLFEFRNLPNAKSGDFETRVKGYEQAVIAYHNTHLNVPRQMAKRADAKYSRIKRAGSSSTITSAGVILARATSAPKPTRAPSCKLQKADPDQGIKGPLCVCDSSTLPILSSNLATATGPDASCAYSTMPGRTAVLKITTTAMGVRMTAYWGGKRGCILWMPSMGP
;
A
#
# COMPACT_ATOMS: atom_id res chain seq x y z
N MET A 1 -16.13 -57.25 -14.56
CA MET A 1 -15.69 -58.22 -13.53
C MET A 1 -14.30 -58.68 -13.92
N TYR A 2 -13.27 -57.97 -13.44
CA TYR A 2 -11.86 -58.36 -13.51
C TYR A 2 -11.24 -57.91 -12.18
N LEU A 3 -10.82 -58.88 -11.38
CA LEU A 3 -10.15 -58.72 -10.10
C LEU A 3 -8.65 -58.83 -10.37
N PHE A 4 -7.88 -57.80 -10.02
CA PHE A 4 -6.45 -57.94 -9.75
C PHE A 4 -6.21 -57.69 -8.27
N SER A 5 -5.66 -58.73 -7.63
CA SER A 5 -5.16 -58.75 -6.27
C SER A 5 -3.74 -58.20 -6.24
N ILE A 6 -3.44 -57.29 -5.31
CA ILE A 6 -2.07 -56.85 -5.01
C ILE A 6 -1.83 -57.04 -3.50
N SER A 7 -0.69 -57.67 -3.21
CA SER A 7 -0.21 -58.15 -1.91
C SER A 7 0.23 -57.03 -0.94
N PRO A 8 0.01 -57.16 0.39
CA PRO A 8 0.39 -56.17 1.38
C PRO A 8 1.79 -56.43 1.94
N SER A 9 2.82 -55.98 1.25
CA SER A 9 4.17 -55.94 1.82
C SER A 9 5.03 -54.89 1.14
N GLN A 10 4.75 -53.63 1.47
CA GLN A 10 5.67 -52.49 1.54
C GLN A 10 4.90 -51.25 2.03
N ALA A 11 4.72 -51.16 3.34
CA ALA A 11 4.13 -49.98 3.99
C ALA A 11 4.97 -49.61 5.21
N LEU A 12 6.15 -49.05 4.98
CA LEU A 12 7.01 -48.46 6.00
C LEU A 12 8.02 -47.50 5.36
N ALA A 13 7.54 -46.39 4.78
CA ALA A 13 8.36 -45.20 4.50
C ALA A 13 7.53 -43.98 4.06
N PHE A 14 6.44 -43.60 4.72
CA PHE A 14 5.83 -42.27 4.50
C PHE A 14 4.97 -41.85 5.70
N LEU A 15 5.60 -41.29 6.74
CA LEU A 15 4.85 -40.51 7.74
C LEU A 15 5.75 -39.53 8.49
N SER A 16 6.27 -38.54 7.76
CA SER A 16 6.86 -37.32 8.34
C SER A 16 6.58 -36.11 7.45
N PHE A 17 5.32 -35.78 7.19
CA PHE A 17 4.98 -34.50 6.55
C PHE A 17 3.53 -34.08 6.83
N LEU A 18 3.24 -33.72 8.07
CA LEU A 18 2.03 -32.96 8.41
C LEU A 18 2.37 -31.95 9.50
N LEU A 19 2.70 -30.73 9.10
CA LEU A 19 2.41 -29.45 9.76
C LEU A 19 3.11 -28.31 8.99
N SER A 20 2.62 -28.01 7.79
CA SER A 20 2.86 -26.75 7.10
C SER A 20 1.51 -26.10 6.80
N LEU A 21 1.21 -25.02 7.51
CA LEU A 21 0.14 -24.08 7.14
C LEU A 21 0.47 -23.46 5.77
N PRO A 22 -0.54 -23.06 4.97
CA PRO A 22 -0.31 -22.65 3.59
C PRO A 22 0.45 -21.32 3.57
N ILE A 23 1.70 -21.36 3.14
CA ILE A 23 2.33 -20.20 2.52
C ILE A 23 1.61 -20.05 1.19
N GLY A 24 1.00 -18.88 0.94
CA GLY A 24 0.30 -18.57 -0.30
C GLY A 24 1.14 -18.99 -1.50
N SER A 25 0.68 -20.05 -2.17
CA SER A 25 1.12 -20.41 -3.50
C SER A 25 0.61 -19.31 -4.42
N CYS A 26 1.53 -18.62 -5.11
CA CYS A 26 1.20 -18.05 -6.40
C CYS A 26 0.78 -19.25 -7.24
N ALA A 27 -0.52 -19.43 -7.45
CA ALA A 27 -1.02 -20.51 -8.29
C ALA A 27 -0.43 -20.29 -9.69
N ASP A 28 0.33 -21.30 -10.11
CA ASP A 28 1.04 -21.40 -11.36
C ASP A 28 0.05 -22.01 -12.37
N ASP A 29 -0.67 -21.15 -13.10
CA ASP A 29 -1.44 -21.54 -14.28
C ASP A 29 -0.69 -21.02 -15.51
N GLY A 30 -0.40 -21.95 -16.41
CA GLY A 30 0.57 -21.81 -17.49
C GLY A 30 0.33 -20.67 -18.49
N LEU A 31 1.45 -20.17 -19.01
CA LEU A 31 1.70 -19.71 -20.37
C LEU A 31 0.50 -19.16 -21.18
N GLU A 32 -0.16 -18.13 -20.65
CA GLU A 32 -0.99 -17.24 -21.44
C GLU A 32 -0.80 -15.80 -20.96
N LEU A 33 -0.38 -14.95 -21.91
CA LEU A 33 -0.33 -13.49 -21.80
C LEU A 33 -1.77 -12.96 -21.79
N GLU A 34 -2.57 -13.30 -20.79
CA GLU A 34 -4.00 -13.00 -20.76
C GLU A 34 -4.38 -12.12 -19.55
N THR A 35 -4.75 -10.89 -19.92
CA THR A 35 -5.92 -10.14 -19.41
C THR A 35 -5.99 -9.57 -17.99
N SER A 36 -5.03 -9.74 -17.07
CA SER A 36 -5.11 -8.98 -15.81
C SER A 36 -4.76 -7.50 -16.00
N THR A 37 -5.68 -6.62 -15.69
CA THR A 37 -5.59 -5.14 -15.69
C THR A 37 -4.57 -4.52 -14.73
N SER A 38 -3.68 -5.28 -14.10
CA SER A 38 -2.70 -4.76 -13.13
C SER A 38 -1.63 -3.91 -13.84
N ASP A 39 -1.54 -2.62 -13.47
CA ASP A 39 -0.51 -1.66 -13.90
C ASP A 39 0.90 -2.21 -13.62
N GLY A 40 1.65 -2.70 -14.60
CA GLY A 40 3.09 -2.97 -14.45
C GLY A 40 3.52 -4.42 -14.15
N PRO A 41 4.85 -4.66 -14.10
CA PRO A 41 5.42 -6.00 -14.09
C PRO A 41 5.08 -6.75 -12.80
N ARG A 42 4.40 -7.89 -12.90
CA ARG A 42 4.02 -8.71 -11.73
C ARG A 42 5.24 -9.28 -11.04
N CYS A 43 5.04 -9.79 -9.82
CA CYS A 43 6.09 -10.49 -9.09
C CYS A 43 6.53 -11.77 -9.79
N THR A 44 7.79 -12.11 -9.58
CA THR A 44 8.39 -13.34 -10.09
C THR A 44 7.81 -14.57 -9.37
N SER A 45 7.50 -15.64 -10.11
CA SER A 45 6.96 -16.88 -9.53
C SER A 45 7.99 -17.60 -8.65
N ASP A 46 9.27 -17.46 -9.00
CA ASP A 46 10.43 -18.01 -8.28
C ASP A 46 10.88 -17.13 -7.10
N LYS A 47 10.21 -15.98 -6.86
CA LYS A 47 10.57 -14.97 -5.85
C LYS A 47 11.98 -14.40 -6.00
N SER A 48 12.62 -14.59 -7.15
CA SER A 48 13.91 -13.93 -7.41
C SER A 48 13.70 -12.43 -7.62
N ALA A 49 14.73 -11.65 -7.34
CA ALA A 49 14.67 -10.20 -7.43
C ALA A 49 14.53 -9.76 -8.90
N GLY A 50 13.35 -9.30 -9.29
CA GLY A 50 13.06 -8.74 -10.61
C GLY A 50 13.32 -7.24 -10.67
N ILE A 51 13.59 -6.71 -11.87
CA ILE A 51 13.57 -5.27 -12.13
C ILE A 51 12.72 -4.96 -13.34
N GLY A 52 11.63 -4.23 -13.10
CA GLY A 52 10.75 -3.70 -14.11
C GLY A 52 11.08 -2.23 -14.39
N VAL A 53 11.00 -1.82 -15.65
CA VAL A 53 11.15 -0.40 -16.03
C VAL A 53 10.06 -0.04 -17.03
N GLN A 54 9.39 1.08 -16.81
CA GLN A 54 8.42 1.64 -17.76
C GLN A 54 8.99 2.94 -18.30
N PHE A 55 8.91 3.15 -19.61
CA PHE A 55 9.18 4.41 -20.27
C PHE A 55 7.88 4.87 -20.92
N LYS A 56 7.25 5.89 -20.35
CA LYS A 56 6.03 6.48 -20.90
C LYS A 56 6.35 7.81 -21.59
N THR A 57 5.69 8.11 -22.71
CA THR A 57 5.76 9.44 -23.33
C THR A 57 4.40 9.86 -23.88
N ALA A 58 4.04 11.13 -23.65
CA ALA A 58 2.91 11.77 -24.31
C ALA A 58 3.28 12.35 -25.69
N ALA A 59 4.55 12.24 -26.10
CA ALA A 59 5.00 12.73 -27.40
C ALA A 59 4.67 11.77 -28.55
N ILE A 60 4.41 10.50 -28.26
CA ILE A 60 3.98 9.50 -29.23
C ILE A 60 2.54 9.10 -28.90
N VAL A 61 1.62 9.60 -29.72
CA VAL A 61 0.18 9.41 -29.53
C VAL A 61 -0.38 8.47 -30.57
N PHE A 62 -1.09 7.45 -30.10
CA PHE A 62 -1.93 6.59 -30.91
C PHE A 62 -3.35 7.14 -30.94
N ARG A 63 -3.79 7.56 -32.12
CA ARG A 63 -5.18 7.96 -32.38
C ARG A 63 -5.86 6.90 -33.23
N ARG A 64 -7.08 6.57 -32.88
CA ARG A 64 -7.91 5.63 -33.64
C ARG A 64 -8.20 6.15 -35.06
N VAL A 65 -8.12 5.27 -36.05
CA VAL A 65 -8.64 5.53 -37.40
C VAL A 65 -10.16 5.38 -37.36
N SER A 66 -10.89 6.48 -37.57
CA SER A 66 -12.36 6.61 -37.67
C SER A 66 -13.21 5.33 -37.47
N GLY A 67 -14.14 5.36 -36.51
CA GLY A 67 -15.13 4.31 -36.24
C GLY A 67 -15.78 4.50 -34.88
N GLU A 68 -16.90 3.82 -34.61
CA GLU A 68 -17.48 3.79 -33.26
C GLU A 68 -16.77 2.71 -32.43
N CYS A 69 -16.09 3.11 -31.37
CA CYS A 69 -15.70 2.23 -30.27
C CYS A 69 -16.23 2.84 -28.99
N HIS A 70 -16.77 1.99 -28.13
CA HIS A 70 -17.14 2.38 -26.78
C HIS A 70 -15.87 2.67 -25.96
N GLU A 71 -15.97 3.61 -25.02
CA GLU A 71 -14.90 3.95 -24.07
C GLU A 71 -14.31 2.71 -23.41
N GLN A 72 -15.16 1.77 -23.01
CA GLN A 72 -14.75 0.49 -22.42
C GLN A 72 -13.82 -0.32 -23.33
N SER A 73 -14.02 -0.28 -24.65
CA SER A 73 -13.16 -0.97 -25.61
C SER A 73 -11.76 -0.35 -25.68
N ILE A 74 -11.63 0.94 -25.42
CA ILE A 74 -10.34 1.64 -25.43
C ILE A 74 -9.58 1.33 -24.14
N LEU A 75 -10.29 1.26 -23.01
CA LEU A 75 -9.72 0.73 -21.76
C LEU A 75 -9.23 -0.72 -21.90
N THR A 76 -9.86 -1.55 -22.76
CA THR A 76 -9.34 -2.92 -23.03
C THR A 76 -8.04 -2.96 -23.82
N SER A 77 -7.71 -1.88 -24.56
CA SER A 77 -6.44 -1.74 -25.27
C SER A 77 -5.30 -1.28 -24.37
N GLN A 78 -5.59 -0.84 -23.13
CA GLN A 78 -4.57 -0.42 -22.18
C GLN A 78 -3.65 -1.60 -21.81
N LYS A 79 -2.34 -1.34 -21.76
CA LYS A 79 -1.25 -2.30 -21.48
C LYS A 79 -1.15 -3.45 -22.46
N LYS A 80 -1.86 -3.37 -23.59
CA LYS A 80 -1.76 -4.37 -24.65
C LYS A 80 -0.62 -4.05 -25.59
N VAL A 81 -0.04 -5.10 -26.16
CA VAL A 81 1.12 -4.97 -27.04
C VAL A 81 0.71 -4.27 -28.33
N VAL A 82 1.45 -3.23 -28.69
CA VAL A 82 1.23 -2.45 -29.90
C VAL A 82 1.95 -3.13 -31.06
N ALA A 83 1.21 -3.48 -32.12
CA ALA A 83 1.75 -4.04 -33.35
C ALA A 83 2.72 -5.22 -33.13
N ARG A 84 2.45 -6.06 -32.12
CA ARG A 84 3.28 -7.20 -31.70
C ARG A 84 4.74 -6.84 -31.34
N ARG A 85 5.06 -5.56 -31.10
CA ARG A 85 6.43 -5.09 -30.84
C ARG A 85 6.92 -5.55 -29.47
N GLY A 86 8.03 -6.28 -29.47
CA GLY A 86 8.60 -6.88 -28.27
C GLY A 86 7.87 -8.14 -27.79
N LEU A 87 6.93 -8.69 -28.56
CA LEU A 87 6.28 -9.94 -28.19
C LEU A 87 7.31 -11.07 -28.08
N GLY A 88 7.35 -11.75 -26.93
CA GLY A 88 8.32 -12.80 -26.62
C GLY A 88 9.72 -12.30 -26.25
N GLN A 89 9.91 -10.99 -26.10
CA GLN A 89 11.15 -10.39 -25.61
C GLN A 89 11.04 -10.07 -24.11
N SER A 90 12.15 -9.61 -23.52
CA SER A 90 12.18 -9.07 -22.15
C SER A 90 11.59 -7.67 -22.03
N TRP A 91 11.09 -7.11 -23.14
CA TRP A 91 10.45 -5.81 -23.21
C TRP A 91 9.28 -5.84 -24.19
N ALA A 92 8.31 -4.93 -24.06
CA ALA A 92 7.22 -4.75 -25.02
C ALA A 92 6.88 -3.27 -25.19
N LEU A 93 6.43 -2.88 -26.39
CA LEU A 93 5.71 -1.62 -26.57
C LEU A 93 4.23 -1.86 -26.30
N THR A 94 3.65 -1.07 -25.42
CA THR A 94 2.25 -1.11 -25.03
C THR A 94 1.60 0.26 -25.19
N ALA A 95 0.28 0.28 -25.09
CA ALA A 95 -0.49 1.52 -25.10
C ALA A 95 -1.00 1.84 -23.69
N ASP A 96 -0.79 3.06 -23.22
CA ASP A 96 -1.35 3.55 -21.95
C ASP A 96 -2.42 4.61 -22.23
N THR A 97 -3.41 4.74 -21.35
CA THR A 97 -4.54 5.66 -21.55
C THR A 97 -4.19 7.08 -21.14
N GLN A 98 -4.69 8.06 -21.92
CA GLN A 98 -4.84 9.43 -21.46
C GLN A 98 -6.24 9.65 -20.86
N MET A 99 -6.50 10.86 -20.33
CA MET A 99 -7.87 11.26 -19.95
C MET A 99 -8.81 11.32 -21.17
N ASP A 100 -8.25 11.49 -22.37
CA ASP A 100 -9.01 11.54 -23.62
C ASP A 100 -9.31 10.13 -24.12
N THR A 101 -10.61 9.84 -24.27
CA THR A 101 -11.09 8.50 -24.61
C THR A 101 -10.64 8.00 -26.00
N ASP A 102 -10.12 8.83 -26.90
CA ASP A 102 -9.73 8.44 -28.26
C ASP A 102 -8.21 8.43 -28.50
N VAL A 103 -7.43 8.60 -27.43
CA VAL A 103 -5.99 8.78 -27.47
C VAL A 103 -5.30 7.84 -26.48
N LEU A 104 -4.26 7.15 -26.96
CA LEU A 104 -3.36 6.36 -26.13
C LEU A 104 -1.92 6.87 -26.27
N ASP A 105 -1.16 6.81 -25.19
CA ASP A 105 0.27 7.08 -25.12
C ASP A 105 1.08 5.82 -25.42
N ALA A 106 2.25 6.01 -26.02
CA ALA A 106 3.25 4.95 -26.12
C ALA A 106 3.91 4.68 -24.76
N GLU A 107 4.02 3.40 -24.42
CA GLU A 107 4.74 2.95 -23.22
C GLU A 107 5.60 1.72 -23.53
N TYR A 108 6.92 1.83 -23.35
CA TYR A 108 7.80 0.65 -23.34
C TYR A 108 7.92 0.10 -21.94
N ILE A 109 7.75 -1.22 -21.79
CA ILE A 109 7.86 -1.92 -20.50
C ILE A 109 8.97 -2.96 -20.61
N ILE A 110 9.93 -2.93 -19.68
CA ILE A 110 10.86 -4.03 -19.39
C ILE A 110 10.20 -4.91 -18.31
N ASP A 111 10.04 -6.21 -18.62
CA ASP A 111 9.31 -7.13 -17.75
C ASP A 111 10.21 -7.68 -16.63
N GLY A 112 10.01 -7.18 -15.41
CA GLY A 112 10.72 -7.64 -14.21
C GLY A 112 10.49 -9.10 -13.83
N ARG A 113 9.49 -9.78 -14.42
CA ARG A 113 9.33 -11.23 -14.27
C ARG A 113 10.46 -12.00 -14.95
N VAL A 114 10.89 -11.49 -16.10
CA VAL A 114 11.91 -12.08 -16.96
C VAL A 114 13.29 -11.51 -16.61
N VAL A 115 13.38 -10.19 -16.45
CA VAL A 115 14.64 -9.49 -16.19
C VAL A 115 14.96 -9.48 -14.70
N LYS A 116 16.06 -10.15 -14.33
CA LYS A 116 16.50 -10.29 -12.94
C LYS A 116 17.59 -9.29 -12.59
N ILE A 117 17.53 -8.75 -11.38
CA ILE A 117 18.56 -7.85 -10.85
C ILE A 117 19.91 -8.57 -10.82
N GLY A 118 20.94 -7.92 -11.36
CA GLY A 118 22.32 -8.40 -11.40
C GLY A 118 22.65 -9.29 -12.59
N SER A 119 21.66 -9.60 -13.45
CA SER A 119 21.90 -10.32 -14.71
C SER A 119 22.56 -9.43 -15.78
N GLY A 120 22.40 -8.10 -15.66
CA GLY A 120 22.76 -7.15 -16.70
C GLY A 120 21.80 -7.13 -17.90
N ASP A 121 20.72 -7.92 -17.86
CA ASP A 121 19.75 -8.00 -18.96
C ASP A 121 18.83 -6.78 -19.02
N ALA A 122 18.69 -6.03 -17.92
CA ALA A 122 17.89 -4.79 -17.89
C ALA A 122 18.48 -3.75 -18.85
N GLY A 123 19.80 -3.52 -18.80
CA GLY A 123 20.49 -2.63 -19.73
C GLY A 123 20.39 -3.09 -21.18
N LYS A 124 20.52 -4.40 -21.44
CA LYS A 124 20.36 -4.97 -22.79
C LYS A 124 18.96 -4.78 -23.34
N ALA A 125 17.93 -5.01 -22.52
CA ALA A 125 16.53 -4.78 -22.89
C ALA A 125 16.28 -3.30 -23.22
N ALA A 126 16.83 -2.39 -22.41
CA ALA A 126 16.75 -0.95 -22.66
C ALA A 126 17.46 -0.52 -23.96
N ALA A 127 18.63 -1.09 -24.27
CA ALA A 127 19.32 -0.87 -25.54
C ALA A 127 18.52 -1.40 -26.74
N ALA A 128 17.88 -2.57 -26.58
CA ALA A 128 17.00 -3.14 -27.59
C ALA A 128 15.76 -2.26 -27.84
N ILE A 129 15.16 -1.67 -26.79
CA ILE A 129 14.09 -0.68 -26.92
C ILE A 129 14.57 0.54 -27.71
N ALA A 130 15.75 1.08 -27.40
CA ALA A 130 16.29 2.24 -28.12
C ALA A 130 16.50 1.93 -29.62
N THR A 131 16.99 0.73 -29.93
CA THR A 131 17.13 0.23 -31.31
C THR A 131 15.77 0.06 -31.99
N ASP A 132 14.79 -0.49 -31.28
CA ASP A 132 13.41 -0.65 -31.78
C ASP A 132 12.77 0.69 -32.10
N LEU A 133 12.95 1.69 -31.25
CA LEU A 133 12.44 3.04 -31.44
C LEU A 133 13.13 3.75 -32.61
N ALA A 134 14.45 3.61 -32.77
CA ALA A 134 15.18 4.16 -33.90
C ALA A 134 14.78 3.50 -35.24
N ALA A 135 14.49 2.20 -35.22
CA ALA A 135 13.96 1.48 -36.38
C ALA A 135 12.49 1.85 -36.66
N TRP A 136 11.76 2.34 -35.65
CA TRP A 136 10.40 2.83 -35.73
C TRP A 136 10.36 4.26 -36.32
N ASP A 137 11.01 4.46 -37.46
CA ASP A 137 11.03 5.74 -38.20
C ASP A 137 9.61 6.08 -38.73
N SER A 138 8.83 6.75 -37.90
CA SER A 138 7.50 7.22 -38.24
C SER A 138 7.49 8.56 -38.98
N SER A 139 8.65 9.10 -39.34
CA SER A 139 8.76 10.37 -40.04
C SER A 139 8.79 10.19 -41.55
N THR A 140 9.21 9.01 -42.05
CA THR A 140 9.25 8.73 -43.50
C THR A 140 8.55 7.44 -43.94
N LYS A 141 8.27 6.48 -43.03
CA LYS A 141 7.77 5.13 -43.43
C LYS A 141 6.45 4.69 -42.78
N MET A 142 6.04 5.25 -41.64
CA MET A 142 4.82 4.83 -40.95
C MET A 142 3.68 5.84 -40.93
N ASN A 143 3.86 7.06 -41.46
CA ASN A 143 3.01 8.23 -41.20
C ASN A 143 1.52 8.07 -41.56
N ARG A 144 1.06 6.93 -42.10
CA ARG A 144 -0.35 6.63 -42.40
C ARG A 144 -0.75 5.14 -42.27
N ASN A 145 0.14 4.25 -41.85
CA ASN A 145 -0.23 2.84 -41.76
C ASN A 145 -0.97 2.61 -40.44
N SER A 146 -2.22 2.17 -40.54
CA SER A 146 -2.96 1.73 -39.38
C SER A 146 -2.33 0.46 -38.81
N PHE A 147 -2.18 0.38 -37.49
CA PHE A 147 -1.74 -0.82 -36.80
C PHE A 147 -2.81 -1.28 -35.80
N ASP A 148 -2.70 -2.52 -35.38
CA ASP A 148 -3.57 -3.09 -34.36
C ASP A 148 -2.84 -3.16 -33.01
N ILE A 149 -3.62 -3.04 -31.94
CA ILE A 149 -3.21 -3.33 -30.58
C ILE A 149 -3.72 -4.74 -30.27
N ASP A 150 -2.81 -5.60 -29.83
CA ASP A 150 -3.09 -7.03 -29.62
C ASP A 150 -4.23 -7.21 -28.60
N GLN A 151 -5.15 -8.15 -28.90
CA GLN A 151 -6.36 -8.39 -28.09
C GLN A 151 -7.28 -7.15 -27.92
N GLY A 152 -7.03 -6.05 -28.63
CA GLY A 152 -7.88 -4.87 -28.63
C GLY A 152 -9.21 -5.13 -29.37
N THR A 153 -10.33 -4.78 -28.75
CA THR A 153 -11.64 -4.81 -29.42
C THR A 153 -11.87 -3.59 -30.30
N CYS A 154 -11.09 -2.52 -30.07
CA CYS A 154 -11.08 -1.30 -30.86
C CYS A 154 -9.75 -1.22 -31.61
N ASN A 155 -9.77 -1.52 -32.91
CA ASN A 155 -8.57 -1.65 -33.72
C ASN A 155 -8.57 -0.81 -34.99
N ARG A 156 -7.39 -0.74 -35.59
CA ARG A 156 -6.81 0.35 -36.39
C ARG A 156 -6.55 1.64 -35.63
N TRP A 157 -5.31 1.77 -35.23
CA TRP A 157 -4.69 2.93 -34.63
C TRP A 157 -3.66 3.54 -35.58
N THR A 158 -3.43 4.83 -35.47
CA THR A 158 -2.40 5.57 -36.20
C THR A 158 -1.60 6.41 -35.24
N ILE A 159 -0.35 6.66 -35.59
CA ILE A 159 0.50 7.59 -34.83
C ILE A 159 0.17 9.00 -35.31
N THR A 160 -0.25 9.89 -34.40
CA THR A 160 -0.52 11.30 -34.73
C THR A 160 0.55 12.25 -34.26
N THR A 161 1.40 11.83 -33.32
CA THR A 161 2.56 12.60 -32.86
C THR A 161 3.78 11.67 -32.72
N PRO A 162 5.01 12.18 -32.89
CA PRO A 162 5.35 13.56 -33.22
C PRO A 162 4.95 13.97 -34.65
N ASP A 163 4.86 15.28 -34.90
CA ASP A 163 4.72 15.82 -36.26
C ASP A 163 5.91 15.39 -37.13
N VAL A 164 5.70 15.34 -38.45
CA VAL A 164 6.75 15.01 -39.43
C VAL A 164 7.98 15.92 -39.23
N GLY A 165 9.16 15.31 -39.12
CA GLY A 165 10.44 16.01 -39.04
C GLY A 165 10.97 16.25 -37.62
N LYS A 166 10.34 15.72 -36.57
CA LYS A 166 10.98 15.62 -35.24
C LYS A 166 11.75 14.31 -35.12
N ASP A 167 12.96 14.41 -34.61
CA ASP A 167 13.81 13.24 -34.36
C ASP A 167 13.32 12.47 -33.13
N PHE A 168 13.06 11.18 -33.29
CA PHE A 168 12.64 10.29 -32.20
C PHE A 168 13.66 10.20 -31.06
N GLU A 169 14.93 10.48 -31.37
CA GLU A 169 16.02 10.54 -30.40
C GLU A 169 15.86 11.68 -29.38
N ASP A 170 15.13 12.74 -29.75
CA ASP A 170 14.86 13.89 -28.89
C ASP A 170 13.58 13.74 -28.06
N ILE A 171 12.80 12.67 -28.28
CA ILE A 171 11.61 12.41 -27.48
C ILE A 171 12.05 12.11 -26.04
N LEU A 172 11.47 12.88 -25.13
CA LEU A 172 11.63 12.65 -23.70
C LEU A 172 10.63 11.60 -23.24
N TRP A 173 11.15 10.61 -22.55
CA TRP A 173 10.39 9.57 -21.89
C TRP A 173 10.49 9.76 -20.39
N SER A 174 9.40 9.51 -19.68
CA SER A 174 9.31 9.57 -18.23
C SER A 174 9.45 8.16 -17.65
N PRO A 175 10.63 7.81 -17.09
CA PRO A 175 10.84 6.48 -16.56
C PRO A 175 10.17 6.27 -15.20
N SER A 176 9.69 5.04 -14.97
CA SER A 176 9.45 4.49 -13.63
C SER A 176 10.13 3.13 -13.48
N VAL A 177 10.53 2.78 -12.26
CA VAL A 177 11.25 1.54 -11.96
C VAL A 177 10.53 0.78 -10.88
N THR A 178 10.24 -0.49 -11.09
CA THR A 178 9.68 -1.39 -10.07
C THR A 178 10.72 -2.40 -9.63
N ALA A 179 11.00 -2.46 -8.33
CA ALA A 179 11.97 -3.39 -7.76
C ALA A 179 11.64 -3.74 -6.29
N PRO A 180 12.06 -4.92 -5.79
CA PRO A 180 12.00 -5.23 -4.38
C PRO A 180 13.03 -4.43 -3.59
N LEU A 181 12.62 -3.75 -2.51
CA LEU A 181 13.56 -3.09 -1.60
C LEU A 181 13.18 -3.33 -0.13
N PRO A 182 14.16 -3.46 0.78
CA PRO A 182 13.89 -3.52 2.21
C PRO A 182 13.40 -2.15 2.74
N LEU A 183 12.62 -2.15 3.82
CA LEU A 183 12.08 -0.91 4.41
C LEU A 183 13.18 0.04 4.92
N GLU A 184 14.34 -0.50 5.29
CA GLU A 184 15.52 0.28 5.64
C GLU A 184 16.00 1.15 4.45
N ALA A 185 16.00 0.59 3.24
CA ALA A 185 16.33 1.35 2.02
C ALA A 185 15.28 2.41 1.72
N ILE A 186 14.00 2.11 1.98
CA ILE A 186 12.92 3.08 1.84
C ILE A 186 13.12 4.25 2.81
N SER A 187 13.47 3.98 4.07
CA SER A 187 13.79 5.03 5.04
C SER A 187 14.91 5.96 4.54
N ASP A 188 16.00 5.39 4.05
CA ASP A 188 17.12 6.15 3.48
C ASP A 188 16.70 7.00 2.25
N LEU A 189 15.87 6.46 1.36
CA LEU A 189 15.33 7.20 0.21
C LEU A 189 14.46 8.39 0.65
N PHE A 190 13.64 8.25 1.69
CA PHE A 190 12.87 9.37 2.26
C PHE A 190 13.79 10.45 2.85
N VAL A 191 14.86 10.06 3.55
CA VAL A 191 15.86 10.99 4.08
C VAL A 191 16.54 11.75 2.94
N LYS A 192 17.03 11.03 1.91
CA LYS A 192 17.67 11.63 0.73
C LYS A 192 16.75 12.59 -0.01
N ASN A 193 15.49 12.21 -0.25
CA ASN A 193 14.51 13.09 -0.90
C ASN A 193 14.27 14.37 -0.09
N THR A 194 14.11 14.25 1.24
CA THR A 194 13.88 15.40 2.13
C THR A 194 15.09 16.33 2.19
N ALA A 195 16.29 15.76 2.12
CA ALA A 195 17.55 16.49 2.07
C ALA A 195 17.93 16.99 0.65
N HIS A 196 17.06 16.79 -0.34
CA HIS A 196 17.31 17.12 -1.76
C HIS A 196 18.60 16.49 -2.32
N GLN A 197 18.96 15.30 -1.82
CA GLN A 197 20.11 14.56 -2.31
C GLN A 197 19.74 13.81 -3.59
N ALA A 198 20.57 13.95 -4.61
CA ALA A 198 20.39 13.24 -5.87
C ALA A 198 20.50 11.72 -5.66
N HIS A 199 19.60 10.98 -6.28
CA HIS A 199 19.61 9.52 -6.23
C HIS A 199 18.96 8.95 -7.49
N ALA A 200 19.44 7.81 -8.00
CA ALA A 200 18.93 7.21 -9.24
C ALA A 200 17.45 6.80 -9.15
N LEU A 201 16.98 6.46 -7.94
CA LEU A 201 15.59 6.06 -7.66
C LEU A 201 14.74 7.22 -7.11
N LEU A 202 15.20 8.47 -7.22
CA LEU A 202 14.45 9.66 -6.83
C LEU A 202 14.33 10.64 -8.00
N PRO A 203 13.31 11.51 -8.00
CA PRO A 203 13.21 12.60 -8.97
C PRO A 203 14.41 13.53 -8.96
N GLU A 204 14.67 14.18 -10.09
CA GLU A 204 15.66 15.24 -10.13
C GLU A 204 15.14 16.49 -9.43
N VAL A 205 15.87 16.99 -8.43
CA VAL A 205 15.58 18.28 -7.82
C VAL A 205 16.38 19.36 -8.56
N LYS A 206 15.93 19.76 -9.75
CA LYS A 206 16.55 20.86 -10.51
C LYS A 206 15.89 22.20 -10.16
N GLY A 207 16.64 23.06 -9.45
CA GLY A 207 16.30 24.46 -9.20
C GLY A 207 15.26 24.68 -8.08
N GLN A 208 15.42 25.77 -7.34
CA GLN A 208 14.58 26.14 -6.18
C GLN A 208 13.10 26.46 -6.51
N GLY A 209 12.70 26.45 -7.80
CA GLY A 209 11.41 27.01 -8.23
C GLY A 209 10.27 26.00 -8.46
N MET A 210 10.57 24.73 -8.74
CA MET A 210 9.54 23.72 -9.01
C MET A 210 9.82 22.46 -8.19
N ARG A 211 9.34 22.44 -6.94
CA ARG A 211 9.14 21.14 -6.28
C ARG A 211 8.15 20.37 -7.16
N CYS A 212 8.57 19.21 -7.66
CA CYS A 212 7.64 18.24 -8.20
C CYS A 212 6.54 18.06 -7.15
N LEU A 213 5.27 18.28 -7.52
CA LEU A 213 4.15 18.22 -6.58
C LEU A 213 4.12 16.90 -5.82
N ALA A 214 4.61 15.82 -6.44
CA ALA A 214 4.76 14.50 -5.86
C ALA A 214 5.79 14.43 -4.70
N SER A 215 6.81 15.27 -4.65
CA SER A 215 7.76 15.27 -3.53
C SER A 215 7.26 16.05 -2.31
N ARG A 216 6.17 16.82 -2.45
CA ARG A 216 5.61 17.64 -1.36
C ARG A 216 5.13 16.80 -0.18
N TRP A 217 4.64 15.59 -0.47
CA TRP A 217 4.03 14.72 0.53
C TRP A 217 4.96 13.63 1.04
N MET A 218 6.21 13.59 0.59
CA MET A 218 7.21 12.66 1.09
C MET A 218 7.76 13.12 2.44
N ILE A 219 7.29 12.48 3.51
CA ILE A 219 7.63 12.82 4.89
C ILE A 219 8.59 11.76 5.41
N SER A 220 9.83 12.17 5.69
CA SER A 220 10.81 11.34 6.38
C SER A 220 10.51 11.32 7.88
N VAL A 221 10.09 10.16 8.38
CA VAL A 221 9.93 9.91 9.81
C VAL A 221 11.30 9.58 10.40
N THR A 222 11.76 10.40 11.33
CA THR A 222 13.05 10.21 12.02
C THR A 222 12.84 9.69 13.43
N LYS A 223 13.94 9.33 14.11
CA LYS A 223 13.92 8.92 15.51
C LYS A 223 13.31 9.98 16.45
N ASP A 224 13.38 11.25 16.07
CA ASP A 224 12.84 12.36 16.88
C ASP A 224 11.31 12.34 16.99
N PHE A 225 10.62 11.73 16.03
CA PHE A 225 9.17 11.52 16.11
C PHE A 225 8.80 10.57 17.28
N PHE A 226 9.77 9.80 17.79
CA PHE A 226 9.61 8.87 18.90
C PHE A 226 10.19 9.41 20.22
N GLN A 227 10.58 10.69 20.29
CA GLN A 227 11.18 11.29 21.49
C GLN A 227 10.26 11.24 22.72
N SER A 228 8.94 11.24 22.52
CA SER A 228 7.92 11.13 23.57
C SER A 228 7.57 9.68 23.92
N SER A 229 8.29 8.71 23.33
CA SER A 229 8.01 7.28 23.44
C SER A 229 6.54 6.91 23.13
N PRO A 230 6.00 7.31 21.97
CA PRO A 230 4.62 7.01 21.62
C PRO A 230 4.40 5.49 21.55
N ASN A 231 3.32 5.01 22.14
CA ASN A 231 3.06 3.57 22.39
C ASN A 231 4.20 2.83 23.12
N GLY A 232 5.05 3.53 23.86
CA GLY A 232 6.22 2.95 24.55
C GLY A 232 7.40 2.63 23.63
N ILE A 233 7.41 3.11 22.38
CA ILE A 233 8.51 2.93 21.44
C ILE A 233 9.57 4.02 21.67
N SER A 234 10.71 3.65 22.25
CA SER A 234 11.83 4.58 22.47
C SER A 234 12.48 5.01 21.14
N SER A 235 12.86 6.29 21.03
CA SER A 235 13.63 6.84 19.90
C SER A 235 14.98 6.15 19.68
N THR A 236 15.58 5.58 20.72
CA THR A 236 16.84 4.82 20.60
C THR A 236 16.64 3.37 20.17
N ALA A 237 15.43 2.84 20.35
CA ALA A 237 15.08 1.46 20.02
C ALA A 237 14.43 1.31 18.63
N VAL A 238 13.87 2.39 18.09
CA VAL A 238 13.26 2.38 16.75
C VAL A 238 14.34 2.20 15.68
N LYS A 239 14.07 1.27 14.75
CA LYS A 239 14.97 0.87 13.67
C LYS A 239 14.50 1.44 12.34
N ASP A 240 15.39 1.43 11.36
CA ASP A 240 15.17 2.06 10.06
C ASP A 240 14.04 1.39 9.25
N ASP A 241 13.74 0.11 9.47
CA ASP A 241 12.59 -0.57 8.87
C ASP A 241 11.26 0.01 9.38
N VAL A 242 11.17 0.26 10.69
CA VAL A 242 10.03 0.95 11.33
C VAL A 242 9.92 2.39 10.82
N LEU A 243 11.04 3.12 10.72
CA LEU A 243 11.07 4.47 10.17
C LEU A 243 10.63 4.51 8.70
N GLY A 244 11.07 3.56 7.89
CA GLY A 244 10.66 3.42 6.48
C GLY A 244 9.18 3.13 6.32
N PHE A 245 8.64 2.21 7.13
CA PHE A 245 7.20 1.94 7.15
C PHE A 245 6.37 3.18 7.52
N PHE A 246 6.73 3.87 8.61
CA PHE A 246 5.98 5.07 9.02
C PHE A 246 6.17 6.25 8.07
N SER A 247 7.32 6.38 7.40
CA SER A 247 7.52 7.37 6.34
C SER A 247 6.52 7.17 5.20
N LEU A 248 6.33 5.93 4.73
CA LEU A 248 5.30 5.60 3.73
C LEU A 248 3.89 5.94 4.24
N VAL A 249 3.52 5.41 5.40
CA VAL A 249 2.15 5.55 5.95
C VAL A 249 1.79 7.02 6.18
N ILE A 250 2.69 7.81 6.79
CA ILE A 250 2.43 9.23 7.06
C ILE A 250 2.37 10.02 5.77
N SER A 251 3.24 9.72 4.79
CA SER A 251 3.23 10.39 3.49
C SER A 251 1.89 10.23 2.77
N TYR A 252 1.37 8.99 2.68
CA TYR A 252 0.05 8.74 2.10
C TYR A 252 -1.09 9.32 2.94
N ALA A 253 -1.02 9.21 4.27
CA ALA A 253 -2.04 9.77 5.15
C ALA A 253 -2.15 11.30 5.03
N LYS A 254 -1.02 12.01 4.79
CA LYS A 254 -1.04 13.46 4.55
C LYS A 254 -1.45 13.79 3.11
N ALA A 255 -0.98 13.02 2.12
CA ALA A 255 -1.38 13.17 0.72
C ALA A 255 -2.91 13.03 0.53
N ALA A 256 -3.54 12.07 1.21
CA ALA A 256 -4.98 11.83 1.13
C ALA A 256 -5.85 13.05 1.49
N ARG A 257 -5.30 14.07 2.18
CA ARG A 257 -6.02 15.32 2.48
C ARG A 257 -6.14 16.28 1.30
N SER A 258 -5.28 16.12 0.31
CA SER A 258 -5.19 17.02 -0.85
C SER A 258 -5.67 16.36 -2.13
N PHE A 259 -6.30 15.19 -2.00
CA PHE A 259 -6.68 14.37 -3.12
C PHE A 259 -8.00 14.85 -3.73
N ASN A 260 -7.99 15.06 -5.05
CA ASN A 260 -9.21 15.12 -5.82
C ASN A 260 -9.63 13.68 -6.17
N VAL A 261 -10.93 13.37 -6.10
CA VAL A 261 -11.47 12.03 -6.40
C VAL A 261 -11.17 11.55 -7.82
N ASP A 262 -10.87 12.49 -8.72
CA ASP A 262 -10.58 12.21 -10.13
C ASP A 262 -9.07 12.03 -10.42
N GLU A 263 -8.20 12.28 -9.43
CA GLU A 263 -6.77 12.02 -9.58
C GLU A 263 -6.43 10.61 -9.08
N SER A 264 -5.24 10.09 -9.36
CA SER A 264 -4.76 8.81 -8.79
C SER A 264 -3.76 9.08 -7.67
N LEU A 265 -3.88 8.37 -6.52
CA LEU A 265 -2.99 8.60 -5.37
C LEU A 265 -1.53 8.28 -5.70
N LYS A 266 -1.29 7.53 -6.78
CA LYS A 266 0.04 7.31 -7.37
C LYS A 266 0.78 8.59 -7.75
N MET A 267 0.06 9.69 -7.98
CA MET A 267 0.65 10.98 -8.33
C MET A 267 1.12 11.78 -7.11
N SER A 268 0.73 11.35 -5.90
CA SER A 268 0.98 12.13 -4.68
C SER A 268 2.38 11.94 -4.10
N ILE A 269 3.02 10.79 -4.31
CA ILE A 269 4.39 10.49 -3.87
C ILE A 269 5.14 9.66 -4.91
N THR A 270 6.47 9.73 -4.88
CA THR A 270 7.30 9.09 -5.91
C THR A 270 7.70 7.66 -5.57
N ILE A 271 7.66 7.27 -4.29
CA ILE A 271 7.90 5.90 -3.84
C ILE A 271 6.55 5.21 -3.61
N MET A 272 6.11 4.42 -4.57
CA MET A 272 4.80 3.79 -4.55
C MET A 272 4.90 2.31 -4.16
N PRO A 273 4.25 1.86 -3.07
CA PRO A 273 4.25 0.44 -2.71
C PRO A 273 3.35 -0.33 -3.68
N ARG A 274 3.95 -1.31 -4.36
CA ARG A 274 3.24 -2.28 -5.21
C ARG A 274 2.73 -3.46 -4.39
N THR A 275 3.41 -3.77 -3.29
CA THR A 275 2.91 -4.68 -2.25
C THR A 275 1.92 -3.97 -1.33
N ASP A 276 0.84 -4.65 -0.96
CA ASP A 276 -0.22 -4.16 -0.07
C ASP A 276 0.29 -3.76 1.33
N PHE A 277 -0.24 -2.68 1.92
CA PHE A 277 0.27 -2.13 3.18
C PHE A 277 0.12 -3.09 4.36
N THR A 278 -0.91 -3.93 4.37
CA THR A 278 -1.06 -4.96 5.40
C THR A 278 0.12 -5.92 5.36
N THR A 279 0.53 -6.31 4.16
CA THR A 279 1.68 -7.20 3.95
C THR A 279 2.97 -6.51 4.37
N ILE A 280 3.16 -5.24 4.00
CA ILE A 280 4.33 -4.46 4.43
C ILE A 280 4.37 -4.36 5.97
N PHE A 281 3.24 -4.07 6.61
CA PHE A 281 3.15 -3.96 8.07
C PHE A 281 3.55 -5.24 8.80
N THR A 282 3.30 -6.43 8.22
CA THR A 282 3.74 -7.69 8.86
C THR A 282 5.24 -7.74 9.13
N GLN A 283 6.06 -6.98 8.39
CA GLN A 283 7.52 -6.96 8.57
C GLN A 283 7.94 -6.20 9.83
N VAL A 284 7.13 -5.25 10.29
CA VAL A 284 7.44 -4.40 11.47
C VAL A 284 6.47 -4.63 12.64
N LYS A 285 5.38 -5.37 12.44
CA LYS A 285 4.33 -5.61 13.45
C LYS A 285 4.87 -6.09 14.80
N GLY A 286 5.94 -6.90 14.80
CA GLY A 286 6.53 -7.45 16.03
C GLY A 286 7.14 -6.40 16.98
N VAL A 287 7.46 -5.21 16.47
CA VAL A 287 8.10 -4.12 17.23
C VAL A 287 7.22 -2.88 17.37
N VAL A 288 5.99 -2.92 16.83
CA VAL A 288 5.01 -1.83 16.90
C VAL A 288 3.89 -2.22 17.87
N PRO A 289 4.00 -1.93 19.17
CA PRO A 289 2.95 -2.19 20.16
C PRO A 289 1.78 -1.19 20.04
N GLY A 290 0.66 -1.55 20.68
CA GLY A 290 -0.50 -0.69 20.85
C GLY A 290 -1.39 -0.56 19.61
N ASP A 291 -2.24 0.46 19.60
CA ASP A 291 -3.08 0.80 18.45
C ASP A 291 -2.25 1.57 17.40
N LEU A 292 -2.23 1.08 16.17
CA LEU A 292 -1.45 1.63 15.07
C LEU A 292 -1.98 3.00 14.65
N TYR A 293 -3.30 3.21 14.69
CA TYR A 293 -3.88 4.48 14.31
C TYR A 293 -3.57 5.57 15.33
N ASP A 294 -3.63 5.27 16.63
CA ASP A 294 -3.23 6.20 17.69
C ASP A 294 -1.76 6.59 17.56
N LEU A 295 -0.88 5.62 17.25
CA LEU A 295 0.53 5.90 16.95
C LEU A 295 0.68 6.81 15.72
N VAL A 296 0.08 6.44 14.59
CA VAL A 296 0.15 7.26 13.35
C VAL A 296 -0.40 8.67 13.59
N LYS A 297 -1.46 8.81 14.40
CA LYS A 297 -2.03 10.11 14.77
C LYS A 297 -1.02 10.95 15.55
N VAL A 298 -0.33 10.37 16.55
CA VAL A 298 0.72 11.07 17.30
C VAL A 298 1.86 11.48 16.38
N LEU A 299 2.36 10.55 15.55
CA LEU A 299 3.46 10.83 14.62
C LEU A 299 3.07 11.90 13.57
N ALA A 300 1.82 11.90 13.10
CA ALA A 300 1.33 12.88 12.14
C ALA A 300 1.13 14.30 12.73
N CYS A 301 0.95 14.40 14.06
CA CYS A 301 0.80 15.66 14.80
C CYS A 301 2.11 16.43 14.98
N TYR A 302 3.28 15.80 14.78
CA TYR A 302 4.52 16.56 14.63
C TYR A 302 4.38 17.47 13.40
N LYS A 303 4.49 18.79 13.65
CA LYS A 303 4.05 19.84 12.73
C LYS A 303 4.73 19.73 11.36
N ASN A 304 3.87 19.56 10.35
CA ASN A 304 3.90 20.34 9.12
C ASN A 304 2.48 20.91 9.00
N ASP A 305 2.36 22.23 9.11
CA ASP A 305 1.11 22.94 9.32
C ASP A 305 0.21 22.84 8.08
N GLY A 306 -1.00 22.30 8.26
CA GLY A 306 -2.00 22.16 7.20
C GLY A 306 -3.27 21.46 7.66
N THR A 307 -4.22 22.24 8.17
CA THR A 307 -5.62 21.82 8.34
C THR A 307 -6.36 22.02 7.01
N ASN A 308 -7.13 21.02 6.56
CA ASN A 308 -8.22 21.26 5.62
C ASN A 308 -9.44 20.41 5.96
N VAL A 309 -10.59 21.06 5.75
CA VAL A 309 -11.96 20.61 5.94
C VAL A 309 -12.39 19.87 4.68
N VAL A 310 -13.03 18.71 4.83
CA VAL A 310 -13.60 17.95 3.71
C VAL A 310 -15.04 18.46 3.44
N PRO A 311 -15.39 18.84 2.20
CA PRO A 311 -16.76 19.15 1.82
C PRO A 311 -17.66 17.90 1.82
N PRO A 312 -18.92 17.97 2.29
CA PRO A 312 -19.85 16.85 2.22
C PRO A 312 -20.35 16.62 0.79
N GLY A 313 -20.29 15.39 0.29
CA GLY A 313 -20.97 14.99 -0.95
C GLY A 313 -20.24 14.03 -1.90
N GLN A 314 -19.00 13.62 -1.62
CA GLN A 314 -18.22 12.82 -2.57
C GLN A 314 -18.23 11.29 -2.33
N PRO A 315 -18.19 10.47 -3.41
CA PRO A 315 -18.19 9.01 -3.34
C PRO A 315 -16.87 8.49 -2.75
N GLN A 316 -16.97 7.47 -1.89
CA GLN A 316 -15.87 6.76 -1.22
C GLN A 316 -14.71 7.63 -0.71
N THR A 317 -14.95 8.37 0.38
CA THR A 317 -13.84 8.98 1.13
C THR A 317 -13.05 7.91 1.89
N LEU A 318 -11.76 7.74 1.56
CA LEU A 318 -10.85 6.94 2.36
C LEU A 318 -10.64 7.61 3.71
N LYS A 319 -11.39 7.15 4.73
CA LYS A 319 -11.09 7.54 6.11
C LYS A 319 -9.75 6.93 6.51
N VAL A 320 -8.74 7.77 6.70
CA VAL A 320 -7.39 7.35 7.14
C VAL A 320 -7.47 6.45 8.38
N SER A 321 -8.38 6.73 9.32
CA SER A 321 -8.59 5.87 10.50
C SER A 321 -8.96 4.43 10.15
N ASP A 322 -9.85 4.26 9.18
CA ASP A 322 -10.40 2.96 8.82
C ASP A 322 -9.37 2.18 7.98
N TRP A 323 -8.56 2.90 7.20
CA TRP A 323 -7.42 2.34 6.47
C TRP A 323 -6.34 1.81 7.42
N ILE A 324 -5.84 2.64 8.34
CA ILE A 324 -4.77 2.24 9.27
C ILE A 324 -5.23 1.11 10.21
N ARG A 325 -6.46 1.16 10.71
CA ARG A 325 -7.02 0.05 11.51
C ARG A 325 -7.18 -1.22 10.67
N GLY A 326 -7.52 -1.09 9.38
CA GLY A 326 -7.56 -2.22 8.45
C GLY A 326 -6.19 -2.91 8.28
N ILE A 327 -5.12 -2.11 8.13
CA ILE A 327 -3.74 -2.61 8.09
C ILE A 327 -3.41 -3.40 9.36
N GLN A 328 -3.68 -2.83 10.54
CA GLN A 328 -3.41 -3.49 11.81
C GLN A 328 -4.23 -4.78 11.99
N GLY A 329 -5.50 -4.75 11.54
CA GLY A 329 -6.44 -5.87 11.57
C GLY A 329 -6.08 -7.01 10.63
N GLY A 330 -5.17 -6.81 9.67
CA GLY A 330 -4.77 -7.84 8.73
C GLY A 330 -5.63 -7.91 7.47
N ASN A 331 -6.32 -6.82 7.10
CA ASN A 331 -7.19 -6.81 5.92
C ASN A 331 -6.36 -6.80 4.63
N VAL A 332 -6.57 -7.80 3.76
CA VAL A 332 -5.94 -7.87 2.44
C VAL A 332 -7.04 -8.09 1.38
N PRO A 333 -7.19 -7.22 0.36
CA PRO A 333 -6.47 -5.95 0.21
C PRO A 333 -6.81 -4.94 1.31
N ASP A 334 -5.88 -4.05 1.61
CA ASP A 334 -6.15 -2.90 2.47
C ASP A 334 -7.08 -1.89 1.77
N ARG A 335 -7.64 -0.93 2.52
CA ARG A 335 -8.62 0.02 1.98
C ARG A 335 -8.05 0.96 0.93
N LEU A 336 -6.76 1.32 1.02
CA LEU A 336 -6.12 2.16 0.01
C LEU A 336 -5.94 1.35 -1.28
N THR A 337 -5.46 0.11 -1.20
CA THR A 337 -5.40 -0.81 -2.35
C THR A 337 -6.78 -1.02 -2.99
N THR A 338 -7.82 -1.14 -2.17
CA THR A 338 -9.21 -1.31 -2.66
C THR A 338 -9.70 -0.07 -3.41
N LEU A 339 -9.43 1.12 -2.88
CA LEU A 339 -9.80 2.38 -3.53
C LEU A 339 -9.03 2.58 -4.84
N ASP A 340 -7.71 2.38 -4.80
CA ASP A 340 -6.82 2.56 -5.93
C ASP A 340 -7.13 1.57 -7.08
N ARG A 341 -7.62 0.37 -6.76
CA ARG A 341 -8.13 -0.59 -7.76
C ARG A 341 -9.28 -0.05 -8.60
N LEU A 342 -10.08 0.87 -8.07
CA LEU A 342 -11.16 1.51 -8.82
C LEU A 342 -10.65 2.52 -9.84
N ILE A 343 -9.38 2.92 -9.75
CA ILE A 343 -8.74 3.91 -10.62
C ILE A 343 -7.82 3.18 -11.60
N ASP A 344 -6.77 2.53 -11.09
CA ASP A 344 -5.74 1.93 -11.94
C ASP A 344 -4.99 0.74 -11.32
N SER A 345 -5.22 0.43 -10.04
CA SER A 345 -4.58 -0.68 -9.31
C SER A 345 -3.05 -0.56 -9.21
N SER A 346 -2.53 0.66 -9.19
CA SER A 346 -1.12 0.96 -8.98
C SER A 346 -0.63 0.67 -7.55
N ILE A 347 -1.37 1.12 -6.52
CA ILE A 347 -0.98 0.96 -5.11
C ILE A 347 -1.47 -0.38 -4.59
N GLY A 348 -0.54 -1.18 -4.04
CA GLY A 348 -0.87 -2.53 -3.55
C GLY A 348 -1.34 -3.49 -4.64
N GLY A 349 -1.16 -3.13 -5.92
CA GLY A 349 -1.63 -3.91 -7.08
C GLY A 349 -1.08 -5.34 -7.15
N PHE A 350 0.02 -5.63 -6.46
CA PHE A 350 0.60 -6.97 -6.38
C PHE A 350 0.18 -7.74 -5.12
N GLY A 351 -0.75 -7.19 -4.34
CA GLY A 351 -1.31 -7.84 -3.16
C GLY A 351 -0.23 -8.21 -2.15
N THR A 352 -0.16 -9.48 -1.78
CA THR A 352 0.79 -9.97 -0.76
C THR A 352 2.16 -10.36 -1.30
N ALA A 353 2.44 -10.08 -2.58
CA ALA A 353 3.64 -10.55 -3.21
C ALA A 353 4.89 -9.84 -2.69
N LEU A 354 5.95 -10.63 -2.55
CA LEU A 354 7.28 -10.25 -2.06
C LEU A 354 8.31 -10.96 -2.93
N GLU A 355 9.47 -10.34 -3.11
CA GLU A 355 10.63 -10.97 -3.75
C GLU A 355 11.83 -10.93 -2.82
N ASN A 356 12.78 -11.83 -3.04
CA ASN A 356 14.01 -11.87 -2.27
C ASN A 356 14.95 -10.74 -2.70
N LEU A 357 15.85 -10.31 -1.81
CA LEU A 357 16.97 -9.48 -2.22
C LEU A 357 17.90 -10.26 -3.16
N HIS A 358 18.52 -9.57 -4.10
CA HIS A 358 19.58 -10.10 -4.94
C HIS A 358 20.71 -10.69 -4.06
N GLY A 359 21.26 -11.83 -4.49
CA GLY A 359 22.30 -12.54 -3.75
C GLY A 359 21.80 -13.36 -2.55
N THR A 360 20.50 -13.40 -2.27
CA THR A 360 19.91 -14.23 -1.21
C THR A 360 18.59 -14.87 -1.63
N SER A 361 18.30 -16.05 -1.09
CA SER A 361 17.02 -16.75 -1.27
C SER A 361 16.10 -16.65 -0.05
N THR A 362 16.54 -15.99 1.02
CA THR A 362 15.88 -16.09 2.34
C THR A 362 15.23 -14.79 2.82
N ARG A 363 15.60 -13.64 2.25
CA ARG A 363 15.11 -12.33 2.68
C ARG A 363 14.11 -11.76 1.69
N ALA A 364 12.83 -12.10 1.90
CA ALA A 364 11.71 -11.52 1.17
C ALA A 364 11.40 -10.08 1.63
N VAL A 365 11.22 -9.17 0.67
CA VAL A 365 10.94 -7.74 0.89
C VAL A 365 9.82 -7.25 -0.05
N PRO A 366 9.15 -6.14 0.27
CA PRO A 366 8.09 -5.60 -0.58
C PRO A 366 8.63 -5.03 -1.89
N LEU A 367 7.75 -4.94 -2.87
CA LEU A 367 8.01 -4.29 -4.16
C LEU A 367 7.54 -2.84 -4.13
N PHE A 368 8.36 -1.98 -4.72
CA PHE A 368 8.10 -0.55 -4.83
C PHE A 368 8.32 -0.10 -6.26
N GLU A 369 7.49 0.83 -6.71
CA GLU A 369 7.66 1.56 -7.95
C GLU A 369 8.16 2.98 -7.65
N PHE A 370 9.28 3.35 -8.26
CA PHE A 370 9.91 4.67 -8.17
C PHE A 370 9.50 5.47 -9.41
N ARG A 371 8.77 6.57 -9.19
CA ARG A 371 8.13 7.37 -10.24
C ARG A 371 8.76 8.75 -10.36
N ASN A 372 8.41 9.43 -11.45
CA ASN A 372 8.88 10.79 -11.77
C ASN A 372 10.41 10.87 -11.76
N LEU A 373 11.05 9.79 -12.21
CA LEU A 373 12.49 9.76 -12.38
C LEU A 373 12.89 10.75 -13.49
N PRO A 374 14.15 11.23 -13.51
CA PRO A 374 14.59 12.17 -14.53
C PRO A 374 14.28 11.65 -15.93
N ASN A 375 13.65 12.48 -16.76
CA ASN A 375 13.32 12.10 -18.14
C ASN A 375 14.57 11.61 -18.88
N ALA A 376 14.36 10.64 -19.76
CA ALA A 376 15.41 10.02 -20.56
C ALA A 376 15.12 10.21 -22.05
N LYS A 377 16.17 10.56 -22.81
CA LYS A 377 16.15 10.36 -24.26
C LYS A 377 16.36 8.89 -24.58
N SER A 378 15.93 8.44 -25.74
CA SER A 378 16.07 7.03 -26.15
C SER A 378 17.52 6.55 -26.14
N GLY A 379 18.46 7.38 -26.59
CA GLY A 379 19.90 7.10 -26.54
C GLY A 379 20.46 6.92 -25.12
N ASP A 380 19.75 7.41 -24.09
CA ASP A 380 20.17 7.29 -22.69
C ASP A 380 19.56 6.06 -21.99
N PHE A 381 18.64 5.32 -22.62
CA PHE A 381 17.86 4.26 -21.97
C PHE A 381 18.74 3.21 -21.29
N GLU A 382 19.74 2.69 -21.99
CA GLU A 382 20.65 1.68 -21.45
C GLU A 382 21.40 2.20 -20.22
N THR A 383 22.00 3.40 -20.33
CA THR A 383 22.76 4.02 -19.24
C THR A 383 21.87 4.28 -18.01
N ARG A 384 20.65 4.79 -18.23
CA ARG A 384 19.68 5.05 -17.16
C ARG A 384 19.27 3.77 -16.45
N VAL A 385 18.90 2.73 -17.20
CA VAL A 385 18.46 1.45 -16.62
C VAL A 385 19.58 0.75 -15.88
N LYS A 386 20.81 0.77 -16.40
CA LYS A 386 21.99 0.31 -15.66
C LYS A 386 22.14 1.07 -14.34
N GLY A 387 21.98 2.40 -14.36
CA GLY A 387 22.02 3.22 -13.15
C GLY A 387 20.97 2.84 -12.11
N TYR A 388 19.73 2.56 -12.55
CA TYR A 388 18.65 2.10 -11.67
C TYR A 388 18.97 0.73 -11.07
N GLU A 389 19.39 -0.24 -11.89
CA GLU A 389 19.76 -1.58 -11.45
C GLU A 389 20.90 -1.54 -10.42
N GLN A 390 21.96 -0.77 -10.68
CA GLN A 390 23.08 -0.63 -9.75
C GLN A 390 22.66 0.02 -8.42
N ALA A 391 21.75 0.98 -8.43
CA ALA A 391 21.23 1.56 -7.19
C ALA A 391 20.43 0.53 -6.37
N VAL A 392 19.65 -0.33 -7.01
CA VAL A 392 18.93 -1.43 -6.34
C VAL A 392 19.91 -2.46 -5.76
N ILE A 393 20.91 -2.89 -6.56
CA ILE A 393 21.97 -3.81 -6.11
C ILE A 393 22.71 -3.23 -4.90
N ALA A 394 23.03 -1.94 -4.91
CA ALA A 394 23.70 -1.28 -3.79
C ALA A 394 22.88 -1.43 -2.50
N TYR A 395 21.57 -1.15 -2.52
CA TYR A 395 20.72 -1.36 -1.35
C TYR A 395 20.59 -2.83 -0.95
N HIS A 396 20.52 -3.75 -1.91
CA HIS A 396 20.48 -5.19 -1.61
C HIS A 396 21.74 -5.63 -0.86
N ASN A 397 22.91 -5.18 -1.30
CA ASN A 397 24.19 -5.46 -0.66
C ASN A 397 24.29 -4.83 0.73
N THR A 398 23.93 -3.55 0.88
CA THR A 398 23.96 -2.85 2.18
C THR A 398 23.06 -3.51 3.22
N HIS A 399 21.92 -4.06 2.79
CA HIS A 399 20.92 -4.61 3.70
C HIS A 399 20.81 -6.13 3.70
N LEU A 400 21.76 -6.86 3.11
CA LEU A 400 21.70 -8.33 3.00
C LEU A 400 21.54 -9.00 4.38
N ASN A 401 22.30 -8.52 5.37
CA ASN A 401 22.46 -9.18 6.68
C ASN A 401 21.83 -8.43 7.86
N VAL A 402 21.00 -7.41 7.64
CA VAL A 402 20.41 -6.64 8.75
C VAL A 402 19.51 -7.58 9.58
N PRO A 403 19.82 -7.82 10.87
CA PRO A 403 19.06 -8.75 11.69
C PRO A 403 17.62 -8.27 11.88
N ARG A 404 16.68 -8.99 11.27
CA ARG A 404 15.27 -8.80 11.61
C ARG A 404 15.05 -9.35 13.00
N GLN A 405 14.49 -8.53 13.88
CA GLN A 405 13.81 -9.06 15.06
C GLN A 405 12.53 -9.72 14.55
N MET A 406 12.66 -10.92 13.99
CA MET A 406 11.52 -11.80 13.90
C MET A 406 11.09 -12.01 15.34
N ALA A 407 9.92 -11.47 15.71
CA ALA A 407 9.33 -11.74 16.99
C ALA A 407 9.30 -13.26 17.12
N LYS A 408 10.20 -13.83 17.95
CA LYS A 408 10.09 -15.23 18.35
C LYS A 408 8.66 -15.33 18.86
N ARG A 409 7.80 -16.10 18.17
CA ARG A 409 6.43 -16.34 18.63
C ARG A 409 6.53 -16.68 20.10
N ALA A 410 6.03 -15.80 20.96
CA ALA A 410 6.05 -16.00 22.40
C ALA A 410 4.97 -17.02 22.78
N ASP A 411 4.97 -18.19 22.14
CA ASP A 411 4.12 -19.33 22.47
C ASP A 411 4.79 -20.21 23.55
N ALA A 412 5.67 -19.64 24.37
CA ALA A 412 6.18 -20.33 25.56
C ALA A 412 5.09 -20.54 26.63
N LYS A 413 3.91 -19.93 26.51
CA LYS A 413 2.80 -20.12 27.45
C LYS A 413 2.03 -21.43 27.24
N TYR A 414 2.22 -22.12 26.11
CA TYR A 414 1.60 -23.42 25.82
C TYR A 414 2.57 -24.61 25.79
N SER A 415 3.87 -24.40 25.98
CA SER A 415 4.86 -25.50 25.99
C SER A 415 4.89 -26.31 27.30
N ARG A 416 4.03 -26.01 28.28
CA ARG A 416 3.93 -26.75 29.56
C ARG A 416 2.75 -27.72 29.66
N ILE A 417 2.12 -28.12 28.56
CA ILE A 417 1.30 -29.34 28.60
C ILE A 417 2.26 -30.52 28.65
N LYS A 418 2.65 -30.92 29.87
CA LYS A 418 3.25 -32.23 30.11
C LYS A 418 2.27 -33.28 29.57
N ARG A 419 2.62 -33.92 28.45
CA ARG A 419 2.00 -35.19 28.06
C ARG A 419 2.29 -36.17 29.18
N ALA A 420 1.30 -36.44 30.01
CA ALA A 420 1.28 -37.60 30.88
C ALA A 420 0.97 -38.83 30.02
N GLY A 421 1.90 -39.77 30.02
CA GLY A 421 1.79 -41.07 29.36
C GLY A 421 3.20 -41.58 29.04
N SER A 422 3.67 -42.74 29.48
CA SER A 422 2.98 -43.89 30.04
C SER A 422 4.04 -44.70 30.81
N SER A 423 3.84 -44.90 32.12
CA SER A 423 4.50 -45.98 32.85
C SER A 423 3.43 -46.75 33.60
N SER A 424 3.30 -47.99 33.21
CA SER A 424 2.39 -49.01 33.71
C SER A 424 2.85 -49.52 35.07
N THR A 425 2.06 -49.32 36.14
CA THR A 425 1.97 -50.29 37.26
C THR A 425 0.66 -50.12 38.02
N ILE A 426 0.18 -51.26 38.54
CA ILE A 426 -1.18 -51.62 38.93
C ILE A 426 -1.46 -51.34 40.43
N THR A 427 -2.75 -51.14 40.77
CA THR A 427 -3.44 -51.22 42.10
C THR A 427 -3.02 -50.21 43.19
N SER A 428 -3.93 -49.49 43.85
CA SER A 428 -4.98 -50.02 44.75
C SER A 428 -6.03 -48.95 45.12
N ALA A 429 -7.20 -49.43 45.55
CA ALA A 429 -8.43 -48.72 45.89
C ALA A 429 -8.32 -47.62 46.97
N GLY A 430 -9.25 -46.65 46.94
CA GLY A 430 -9.48 -45.76 48.08
C GLY A 430 -10.53 -44.66 47.89
N VAL A 431 -11.76 -44.96 48.34
CA VAL A 431 -12.72 -44.05 49.01
C VAL A 431 -13.40 -42.94 48.19
N ILE A 432 -14.70 -43.14 47.98
CA ILE A 432 -15.71 -42.15 47.60
C ILE A 432 -15.98 -41.25 48.81
N LEU A 433 -15.83 -39.93 48.67
CA LEU A 433 -16.44 -38.95 49.57
C LEU A 433 -17.26 -37.94 48.76
N ALA A 434 -18.54 -37.86 49.09
CA ALA A 434 -19.54 -36.97 48.49
C ALA A 434 -19.14 -35.49 48.67
N ARG A 435 -19.19 -34.72 47.58
CA ARG A 435 -18.95 -33.28 47.58
C ARG A 435 -20.28 -32.55 47.79
N ALA A 436 -20.34 -31.82 48.90
CA ALA A 436 -21.46 -30.96 49.26
C ALA A 436 -21.69 -29.85 48.21
N THR A 437 -22.94 -29.73 47.76
CA THR A 437 -23.47 -28.63 46.96
C THR A 437 -23.54 -27.37 47.82
N SER A 438 -22.62 -26.44 47.57
CA SER A 438 -22.64 -25.10 48.15
C SER A 438 -23.67 -24.22 47.45
N ALA A 439 -24.56 -23.60 48.21
CA ALA A 439 -25.51 -22.59 47.74
C ALA A 439 -24.82 -21.40 47.02
N PRO A 440 -25.45 -20.81 45.99
CA PRO A 440 -24.88 -19.71 45.22
C PRO A 440 -24.67 -18.48 46.11
N LYS A 441 -23.42 -18.05 46.20
CA LYS A 441 -23.01 -16.83 46.92
C LYS A 441 -23.62 -15.61 46.20
N PRO A 442 -24.30 -14.68 46.91
CA PRO A 442 -24.92 -13.52 46.28
C PRO A 442 -23.86 -12.67 45.56
N THR A 443 -24.06 -12.48 44.26
CA THR A 443 -23.20 -11.67 43.40
C THR A 443 -23.22 -10.24 43.91
N ARG A 444 -22.07 -9.73 44.38
CA ARG A 444 -21.94 -8.32 44.80
C ARG A 444 -22.25 -7.41 43.63
N ALA A 445 -23.08 -6.39 43.87
CA ALA A 445 -23.32 -5.32 42.90
C ALA A 445 -21.98 -4.61 42.57
N PRO A 446 -21.73 -4.27 41.30
CA PRO A 446 -20.51 -3.56 40.90
C PRO A 446 -20.47 -2.16 41.52
N SER A 447 -19.29 -1.76 42.03
CA SER A 447 -19.09 -0.41 42.55
C SER A 447 -18.66 0.52 41.42
N CYS A 448 -19.60 1.26 40.85
CA CYS A 448 -19.35 2.23 39.79
C CYS A 448 -19.22 3.66 40.34
N LYS A 449 -18.34 4.47 39.76
CA LYS A 449 -18.21 5.91 40.05
C LYS A 449 -18.51 6.74 38.82
N LEU A 450 -19.21 7.87 39.00
CA LEU A 450 -19.46 8.84 37.94
C LEU A 450 -18.18 9.66 37.68
N GLN A 451 -17.64 9.53 36.48
CA GLN A 451 -16.56 10.37 35.96
C GLN A 451 -17.19 11.53 35.19
N LYS A 452 -16.89 12.77 35.58
CA LYS A 452 -17.34 13.97 34.86
C LYS A 452 -16.54 14.16 33.57
N ALA A 453 -17.08 14.96 32.65
CA ALA A 453 -16.34 15.38 31.46
C ALA A 453 -15.04 16.07 31.86
N ASP A 454 -13.94 15.69 31.22
CA ASP A 454 -12.60 16.22 31.43
C ASP A 454 -11.93 16.34 30.05
N PRO A 455 -12.04 17.52 29.40
CA PRO A 455 -11.49 17.74 28.07
C PRO A 455 -9.98 17.54 27.97
N ASP A 456 -9.25 17.80 29.05
CA ASP A 456 -7.78 17.70 29.09
C ASP A 456 -7.32 16.24 29.10
N GLN A 457 -8.16 15.33 29.61
CA GLN A 457 -7.96 13.88 29.50
C GLN A 457 -8.69 13.24 28.31
N GLY A 458 -9.26 14.04 27.41
CA GLY A 458 -9.99 13.55 26.23
C GLY A 458 -11.37 12.95 26.53
N ILE A 459 -11.89 13.15 27.75
CA ILE A 459 -13.22 12.68 28.18
C ILE A 459 -14.26 13.73 27.79
N LYS A 460 -14.89 13.53 26.63
CA LYS A 460 -15.81 14.50 26.02
C LYS A 460 -17.19 14.61 26.68
N GLY A 461 -17.52 13.72 27.61
CA GLY A 461 -18.81 13.67 28.28
C GLY A 461 -18.76 12.78 29.54
N PRO A 462 -19.68 12.95 30.48
CA PRO A 462 -19.67 12.19 31.71
C PRO A 462 -19.97 10.70 31.45
N LEU A 463 -19.37 9.79 32.21
CA LEU A 463 -19.50 8.33 32.06
C LEU A 463 -19.36 7.61 33.41
N CYS A 464 -19.79 6.36 33.50
CA CYS A 464 -19.62 5.53 34.70
C CYS A 464 -18.38 4.64 34.57
N VAL A 465 -17.50 4.67 35.55
CA VAL A 465 -16.33 3.78 35.64
C VAL A 465 -16.63 2.69 36.67
N CYS A 466 -16.72 1.44 36.21
CA CYS A 466 -16.99 0.26 37.02
C CYS A 466 -15.80 -0.69 36.92
N ASP A 467 -15.00 -0.80 37.98
CA ASP A 467 -13.75 -1.57 37.99
C ASP A 467 -12.81 -1.21 36.81
N SER A 468 -12.72 -2.07 35.79
CA SER A 468 -11.88 -1.86 34.59
C SER A 468 -12.67 -1.52 33.32
N SER A 469 -13.98 -1.28 33.43
CA SER A 469 -14.88 -1.02 32.31
C SER A 469 -15.53 0.36 32.41
N THR A 470 -15.76 0.99 31.26
CA THR A 470 -16.55 2.22 31.15
C THR A 470 -17.95 1.89 30.65
N LEU A 471 -18.97 2.44 31.32
CA LEU A 471 -20.39 2.27 30.99
C LEU A 471 -21.04 3.63 30.78
N PRO A 472 -22.13 3.72 29.98
CA PRO A 472 -22.91 4.94 29.84
C PRO A 472 -23.53 5.36 31.19
N ILE A 473 -24.01 6.60 31.30
CA ILE A 473 -24.76 7.05 32.48
C ILE A 473 -26.20 6.55 32.38
N LEU A 474 -26.78 6.15 33.51
CA LEU A 474 -28.23 5.93 33.61
C LEU A 474 -28.90 7.29 33.88
N SER A 475 -29.61 7.82 32.89
CA SER A 475 -30.44 9.03 33.00
C SER A 475 -31.71 8.89 32.17
N SER A 476 -32.81 9.42 32.68
CA SER A 476 -34.08 9.51 31.94
C SER A 476 -34.03 10.50 30.76
N ASN A 477 -33.02 11.39 30.72
CA ASN A 477 -32.81 12.33 29.63
C ASN A 477 -31.31 12.59 29.38
N LEU A 478 -30.77 11.95 28.34
CA LEU A 478 -29.34 12.01 27.99
C LEU A 478 -28.87 13.44 27.62
N ALA A 479 -29.77 14.30 27.14
CA ALA A 479 -29.43 15.67 26.74
C ALA A 479 -29.21 16.61 27.94
N THR A 480 -29.68 16.24 29.12
CA THR A 480 -29.58 17.02 30.36
C THR A 480 -28.81 16.28 31.46
N ALA A 481 -28.08 15.21 31.11
CA ALA A 481 -27.36 14.31 32.03
C ALA A 481 -26.09 14.93 32.64
N THR A 482 -26.16 16.19 33.06
CA THR A 482 -25.14 16.90 33.86
C THR A 482 -25.67 17.27 35.26
N GLY A 483 -26.95 17.01 35.54
CA GLY A 483 -27.62 17.29 36.80
C GLY A 483 -27.62 16.15 37.84
N PRO A 484 -28.29 16.34 39.00
CA PRO A 484 -28.32 15.38 40.13
C PRO A 484 -28.97 14.02 39.79
N ASP A 485 -29.65 13.92 38.65
CA ASP A 485 -30.35 12.71 38.20
C ASP A 485 -29.45 11.74 37.41
N ALA A 486 -28.17 12.08 37.21
CA ALA A 486 -27.19 11.19 36.60
C ALA A 486 -26.72 10.12 37.60
N SER A 487 -27.05 8.85 37.36
CA SER A 487 -26.70 7.75 38.26
C SER A 487 -25.79 6.71 37.61
N CYS A 488 -24.89 6.16 38.41
CA CYS A 488 -24.08 4.97 38.10
C CYS A 488 -24.50 3.74 38.92
N ALA A 489 -25.73 3.73 39.45
CA ALA A 489 -26.26 2.65 40.28
C ALA A 489 -26.70 1.43 39.44
N TYR A 490 -25.73 0.75 38.82
CA TYR A 490 -25.99 -0.51 38.12
C TYR A 490 -26.27 -1.63 39.12
N SER A 491 -27.48 -2.21 39.08
CA SER A 491 -27.84 -3.38 39.90
C SER A 491 -27.19 -4.67 39.41
N THR A 492 -26.88 -4.75 38.10
CA THR A 492 -26.14 -5.84 37.45
C THR A 492 -25.32 -5.29 36.28
N MET A 493 -24.12 -5.84 36.04
CA MET A 493 -23.31 -5.48 34.86
C MET A 493 -24.05 -5.82 33.57
N PRO A 494 -24.20 -4.90 32.60
CA PRO A 494 -24.75 -5.21 31.29
C PRO A 494 -23.89 -6.30 30.62
N GLY A 495 -24.51 -7.40 30.22
CA GLY A 495 -23.83 -8.42 29.41
C GLY A 495 -23.36 -7.83 28.08
N ARG A 496 -22.33 -8.44 27.45
CA ARG A 496 -21.69 -7.99 26.19
C ARG A 496 -22.64 -7.85 24.97
N THR A 497 -23.93 -8.08 25.14
CA THR A 497 -24.96 -8.14 24.09
C THR A 497 -26.19 -7.26 24.35
N ALA A 498 -26.19 -6.40 25.38
CA ALA A 498 -27.34 -5.52 25.63
C ALA A 498 -27.37 -4.35 24.62
N VAL A 499 -28.33 -4.37 23.69
CA VAL A 499 -28.60 -3.29 22.75
C VAL A 499 -29.54 -2.27 23.41
N LEU A 500 -29.06 -1.06 23.67
CA LEU A 500 -29.89 0.04 24.18
C LEU A 500 -30.72 0.62 23.02
N LYS A 501 -32.05 0.44 23.05
CA LYS A 501 -32.96 0.99 22.04
C LYS A 501 -33.30 2.44 22.41
N ILE A 502 -32.65 3.41 21.78
CA ILE A 502 -32.96 4.84 21.93
C ILE A 502 -34.00 5.21 20.88
N THR A 503 -35.16 5.70 21.32
CA THR A 503 -36.21 6.22 20.44
C THR A 503 -36.10 7.74 20.45
N THR A 504 -35.62 8.33 19.36
CA THR A 504 -35.55 9.79 19.19
C THR A 504 -36.81 10.29 18.49
N THR A 505 -37.58 11.12 19.18
CA THR A 505 -38.70 11.88 18.60
C THR A 505 -38.13 13.13 17.92
N ALA A 506 -38.30 13.25 16.60
CA ALA A 506 -37.83 14.39 15.84
C ALA A 506 -38.71 15.63 16.08
N MET A 507 -38.12 16.74 16.50
CA MET A 507 -38.71 18.07 16.41
C MET A 507 -37.93 18.86 15.35
N GLY A 508 -38.63 19.27 14.29
CA GLY A 508 -38.06 20.05 13.20
C GLY A 508 -37.96 21.54 13.55
N VAL A 509 -36.93 22.22 13.04
CA VAL A 509 -36.93 23.68 12.91
C VAL A 509 -36.24 24.12 11.59
N ARG A 510 -36.90 25.12 11.01
CA ARG A 510 -36.71 25.91 9.78
C ARG A 510 -35.28 26.42 9.50
N MET A 511 -34.97 26.42 8.20
CA MET A 511 -33.95 27.28 7.57
C MET A 511 -34.39 28.74 7.52
N THR A 512 -33.44 29.65 7.72
CA THR A 512 -33.45 31.00 7.13
C THR A 512 -32.06 31.32 6.62
N ALA A 513 -31.99 31.67 5.34
CA ALA A 513 -30.80 32.10 4.63
C ALA A 513 -30.46 33.57 4.95
N TYR A 514 -29.18 33.92 4.93
CA TYR A 514 -28.75 35.31 4.73
C TYR A 514 -27.50 35.36 3.84
N TRP A 515 -27.59 36.21 2.82
CA TRP A 515 -26.57 36.56 1.85
C TRP A 515 -25.67 37.69 2.35
N GLY A 516 -24.42 37.74 1.88
CA GLY A 516 -23.72 39.02 1.64
C GLY A 516 -22.22 39.03 1.90
N GLY A 517 -21.44 39.45 0.89
CA GLY A 517 -20.22 40.24 1.12
C GLY A 517 -18.94 39.80 0.40
N LYS A 518 -18.74 40.28 -0.84
CA LYS A 518 -17.43 40.36 -1.51
C LYS A 518 -16.51 41.39 -0.84
N ARG A 519 -15.20 41.09 -0.75
CA ARG A 519 -13.98 41.96 -0.78
C ARG A 519 -12.79 40.97 -0.75
N GLY A 520 -11.77 40.97 -1.59
CA GLY A 520 -11.00 42.07 -2.20
C GLY A 520 -9.66 42.17 -1.44
N CYS A 521 -8.63 41.44 -1.88
CA CYS A 521 -7.27 41.53 -1.30
C CYS A 521 -6.32 42.18 -2.30
N ILE A 522 -5.82 43.36 -1.92
CA ILE A 522 -4.77 44.13 -2.57
C ILE A 522 -3.43 43.65 -2.02
N LEU A 523 -2.50 43.34 -2.93
CA LEU A 523 -1.12 42.98 -2.63
C LEU A 523 -0.29 44.25 -2.39
N TRP A 524 0.41 44.33 -1.26
CA TRP A 524 1.47 45.33 -1.01
C TRP A 524 2.82 44.61 -1.08
N MET A 525 3.71 45.09 -1.96
CA MET A 525 5.14 44.79 -1.95
C MET A 525 5.90 46.03 -1.46
N PRO A 526 6.94 45.90 -0.62
CA PRO A 526 7.89 46.98 -0.40
C PRO A 526 8.96 47.00 -1.49
N SER A 527 9.11 48.18 -2.09
CA SER A 527 10.25 48.58 -2.92
C SER A 527 11.52 48.67 -2.07
N MET A 528 12.62 48.13 -2.61
CA MET A 528 13.98 48.47 -2.19
C MET A 528 14.61 49.39 -3.24
N GLY A 529 15.32 50.40 -2.74
CA GLY A 529 16.32 51.19 -3.43
C GLY A 529 16.96 52.15 -2.43
N PRO A 530 18.10 52.79 -2.77
CA PRO A 530 19.04 52.51 -3.85
C PRO A 530 20.14 51.52 -3.47
#